data_AF-A0A7C7Q9R7-F1
#
_entry.id   AF-A0A7C7Q9R7-F1
#
_cell.length_a   1.000
_cell.length_b   1.000
_cell.length_c   1.000
_cell.angle_alpha   90.00
_cell.angle_beta   90.00
_cell.angle_gamma   90.00
#
_symmetry.space_group_name_H-M   'P 1'
#
loop_
_entity.id
_entity.type
_entity.pdbx_description
1 polymer ?
#
loop_
_entity_poly.entity_id
_entity_poly.type
_entity_poly.pdbx_seq_one_letter_code
_entity_poly.pdbx_strand_id
1 'polypeptide(L)'
;LCRCTGYVKPVEAVLRAAARLRGETVPPLSSPPMRGKALPFIPPIGGERGGEAIPAPPELFAPPAEPPPPPELAVGRSLQPATTVTVMPKVIVAPQSEPLRVVGKPEPKVDALKLVQGKPAFAADVEMRGLLIGKILHSPHAHARIKRIDTSRARALPGVHAVLTYEDVPRVIHSTAGQSDPIPGPLDTVSFDNKVRYVGDRVAAVAAETEEVAEEALRLIEVEYEVLPAVLDPREATRPGAPVIHDEPDYVPFDHCEPERNIAARIRIDLGDVDEGMKRADRVFEGEYVVQRVQATPIEPYACLTYWDEDDRLVIRSSTQVPFHIRRMLAKVAGLPVKRIRVIKPRIGGGFGNKQEVYLEDICAHLTIATGR
;
A
#
# COMPACT_ATOMS: atom_id res chain seq x y z
N LEU A 1 -5.81 -8.89 -11.96
CA LEU A 1 -4.67 -9.43 -11.19
C LEU A 1 -5.18 -9.71 -9.77
N CYS A 2 -5.58 -10.95 -9.48
CA CYS A 2 -6.18 -11.34 -8.20
C CYS A 2 -5.05 -11.79 -7.27
N ARG A 3 -5.08 -11.35 -6.00
CA ARG A 3 -4.31 -11.94 -4.88
C ARG A 3 -4.50 -13.47 -4.81
N CYS A 4 -5.64 -13.92 -5.28
CA CYS A 4 -6.18 -15.27 -5.26
C CYS A 4 -5.41 -16.28 -6.14
N THR A 5 -4.59 -15.80 -7.08
CA THR A 5 -3.78 -16.68 -7.96
C THR A 5 -2.29 -16.60 -7.66
N GLY A 6 -1.91 -16.07 -6.49
CA GLY A 6 -0.51 -16.01 -6.03
C GLY A 6 0.46 -15.28 -6.96
N TYR A 7 -0.04 -14.40 -7.85
CA TYR A 7 0.76 -13.73 -8.87
C TYR A 7 1.61 -14.66 -9.76
N VAL A 8 1.23 -15.95 -9.89
CA VAL A 8 2.00 -16.99 -10.60
C VAL A 8 2.35 -16.55 -12.02
N LYS A 9 1.38 -16.04 -12.78
CA LYS A 9 1.61 -15.61 -14.18
C LYS A 9 2.58 -14.42 -14.32
N PRO A 10 2.46 -13.33 -13.53
CA PRO A 10 3.48 -12.28 -13.49
C PRO A 10 4.88 -12.79 -13.11
N VAL A 11 5.00 -13.64 -12.09
CA VAL A 11 6.30 -14.20 -11.65
C VAL A 11 6.90 -15.05 -12.77
N GLU A 12 6.11 -15.93 -13.38
CA GLU A 12 6.53 -16.74 -14.52
C GLU A 12 6.98 -15.87 -15.69
N ALA A 13 6.26 -14.79 -16.01
CA ALA A 13 6.63 -13.85 -17.06
C ALA A 13 7.97 -13.16 -16.78
N VAL A 14 8.23 -12.72 -15.54
CA VAL A 14 9.49 -12.10 -15.12
C VAL A 14 10.65 -13.10 -15.20
N LEU A 15 10.48 -14.32 -14.68
CA LEU A 15 11.50 -15.37 -14.73
C LEU A 15 11.84 -15.76 -16.17
N ARG A 16 10.83 -15.87 -17.04
CA ARG A 16 11.01 -16.16 -18.47
C ARG A 16 11.71 -15.01 -19.21
N ALA A 17 11.40 -13.76 -18.88
CA ALA A 17 12.10 -12.61 -19.44
C ALA A 17 13.58 -12.59 -19.01
N ALA A 18 13.85 -12.85 -17.72
CA ALA A 18 15.20 -12.93 -17.18
C ALA A 18 16.02 -14.07 -17.83
N ALA A 19 15.40 -15.24 -18.02
CA ALA A 19 16.01 -16.37 -18.73
C ALA A 19 16.40 -16.01 -20.16
N ARG A 20 15.53 -15.32 -20.91
CA ARG A 20 15.87 -14.83 -22.26
C ARG A 20 17.04 -13.84 -22.25
N LEU A 21 17.08 -12.93 -21.28
CA LEU A 21 18.17 -11.96 -21.14
C LEU A 21 19.51 -12.62 -20.81
N ARG A 22 19.50 -13.77 -20.14
CA ARG A 22 20.70 -14.60 -19.89
C ARG A 22 21.06 -15.53 -21.06
N GLY A 23 20.33 -15.48 -22.17
CA GLY A 23 20.55 -16.34 -23.34
C GLY A 23 20.06 -17.77 -23.17
N GLU A 24 19.22 -18.04 -22.15
CA GLU A 24 18.66 -19.36 -21.89
C GLU A 24 17.49 -19.67 -22.85
N THR A 25 17.36 -20.94 -23.22
CA THR A 25 16.22 -21.42 -24.00
C THR A 25 14.97 -21.49 -23.12
N VAL A 26 13.94 -20.69 -23.45
CA VAL A 26 12.69 -20.65 -22.68
C VAL A 26 11.59 -21.46 -23.40
N PRO A 27 11.02 -22.50 -22.76
CA PRO A 27 9.96 -23.33 -23.36
C PRO A 27 8.72 -22.52 -23.76
N PRO A 28 7.95 -22.90 -24.79
CA PRO A 28 6.69 -22.22 -25.16
C PRO A 28 5.70 -22.18 -23.98
N LEU A 29 4.84 -21.14 -23.94
CA LEU A 29 3.71 -21.13 -22.99
C LEU A 29 2.72 -22.23 -23.43
N SER A 30 2.71 -23.37 -22.74
CA SER A 30 1.64 -24.34 -22.92
C SER A 30 0.39 -23.81 -22.23
N SER A 31 -0.62 -23.45 -23.01
CA SER A 31 -1.98 -23.42 -22.48
C SER A 31 -2.41 -24.88 -22.35
N PRO A 32 -2.84 -25.38 -21.18
CA PRO A 32 -3.38 -26.73 -21.14
C PRO A 32 -4.59 -26.77 -22.09
N PRO A 33 -4.72 -27.81 -22.93
CA PRO A 33 -5.89 -27.95 -23.77
C PRO A 33 -7.09 -28.20 -22.85
N MET A 34 -7.97 -27.21 -22.68
CA MET A 34 -9.33 -27.47 -22.19
C MET A 34 -10.11 -28.17 -23.31
N ARG A 35 -9.79 -29.44 -23.59
CA ARG A 35 -10.63 -30.35 -24.36
C ARG A 35 -11.20 -31.42 -23.42
N GLY A 36 -12.10 -31.00 -22.54
CA GLY A 36 -13.10 -31.90 -21.96
C GLY A 36 -14.27 -32.00 -22.94
N LYS A 37 -14.73 -33.21 -23.23
CA LYS A 37 -15.90 -33.46 -24.08
C LYS A 37 -17.11 -32.65 -23.58
N ALA A 38 -17.90 -32.11 -24.51
CA ALA A 38 -19.17 -31.45 -24.21
C ALA A 38 -20.06 -32.37 -23.36
N LEU A 39 -20.46 -31.90 -22.17
CA LEU A 39 -21.45 -32.56 -21.32
C LEU A 39 -22.83 -31.94 -21.57
N PRO A 40 -23.92 -32.72 -21.47
CA PRO A 40 -25.25 -32.28 -21.86
C PRO A 40 -25.81 -31.17 -20.96
N PHE A 41 -26.62 -30.33 -21.59
CA PHE A 41 -27.28 -29.13 -21.08
C PHE A 41 -28.15 -29.37 -19.84
N ILE A 42 -28.04 -28.49 -18.84
CA ILE A 42 -29.00 -28.37 -17.72
C ILE A 42 -29.43 -26.89 -17.61
N PRO A 43 -30.73 -26.56 -17.71
CA PRO A 43 -31.23 -25.17 -17.65
C PRO A 43 -31.23 -24.60 -16.22
N PRO A 44 -31.31 -23.25 -16.06
CA PRO A 44 -31.09 -22.59 -14.78
C PRO A 44 -32.26 -22.78 -13.81
N ILE A 45 -31.93 -23.07 -12.56
CA ILE A 45 -32.88 -23.48 -11.52
C ILE A 45 -33.63 -22.27 -10.94
N GLY A 46 -34.91 -22.16 -11.28
CA GLY A 46 -35.96 -21.97 -10.29
C GLY A 46 -36.66 -23.31 -10.08
N GLY A 47 -36.44 -23.95 -8.93
CA GLY A 47 -37.00 -25.27 -8.60
C GLY A 47 -35.94 -26.27 -8.13
N GLU A 48 -35.95 -26.54 -6.83
CA GLU A 48 -35.19 -27.58 -6.12
C GLU A 48 -34.73 -28.74 -7.03
N ARG A 49 -33.40 -28.96 -7.16
CA ARG A 49 -32.83 -30.27 -7.51
C ARG A 49 -31.30 -30.32 -7.39
N GLY A 50 -30.81 -31.39 -6.76
CA GLY A 50 -29.40 -31.67 -6.53
C GLY A 50 -28.63 -32.03 -7.81
N GLY A 51 -27.67 -31.18 -8.18
CA GLY A 51 -26.65 -31.50 -9.18
C GLY A 51 -25.41 -32.11 -8.51
N GLU A 52 -24.84 -33.14 -9.13
CA GLU A 52 -23.61 -33.79 -8.67
C GLU A 52 -22.40 -32.86 -8.80
N ALA A 53 -21.65 -32.75 -7.71
CA ALA A 53 -20.38 -32.05 -7.68
C ALA A 53 -19.31 -32.90 -8.37
N ILE A 54 -18.57 -32.32 -9.32
CA ILE A 54 -17.43 -32.99 -9.93
C ILE A 54 -16.18 -32.62 -9.13
N PRO A 55 -15.40 -33.60 -8.63
CA PRO A 55 -14.15 -33.32 -7.93
C PRO A 55 -13.13 -32.67 -8.88
N ALA A 56 -12.39 -31.67 -8.39
CA ALA A 56 -11.36 -31.01 -9.18
C ALA A 56 -10.20 -31.99 -9.48
N PRO A 57 -9.54 -31.90 -10.66
CA PRO A 57 -8.42 -32.76 -10.99
C PRO A 57 -7.26 -32.59 -9.98
N PRO A 58 -6.64 -33.68 -9.49
CA PRO A 58 -5.53 -33.60 -8.53
C PRO A 58 -4.33 -32.80 -9.05
N GLU A 59 -4.11 -32.76 -10.36
CA GLU A 59 -2.94 -32.11 -10.96
C GLU A 59 -2.94 -30.58 -10.80
N LEU A 60 -4.11 -29.98 -10.52
CA LEU A 60 -4.24 -28.53 -10.32
C LEU A 60 -3.58 -28.05 -9.01
N PHE A 61 -3.30 -28.98 -8.10
CA PHE A 61 -2.74 -28.74 -6.77
C PHE A 61 -1.46 -29.53 -6.50
N ALA A 62 -0.92 -30.21 -7.52
CA ALA A 62 0.37 -30.88 -7.41
C ALA A 62 1.50 -29.82 -7.33
N PRO A 63 2.46 -29.97 -6.40
CA PRO A 63 3.64 -29.11 -6.39
C PRO A 63 4.42 -29.27 -7.71
N PRO A 64 5.08 -28.22 -8.24
CA PRO A 64 6.00 -28.38 -9.35
C PRO A 64 7.12 -29.37 -8.97
N ALA A 65 7.62 -30.13 -9.95
CA ALA A 65 8.73 -31.06 -9.74
C ALA A 65 9.90 -30.35 -9.05
N GLU A 66 10.42 -30.95 -7.98
CA GLU A 66 11.44 -30.35 -7.10
C GLU A 66 12.70 -29.92 -7.88
N PRO A 67 13.28 -28.75 -7.58
CA PRO A 67 14.63 -28.43 -8.02
C PRO A 67 15.65 -29.39 -7.36
N PRO A 68 16.81 -29.65 -7.99
CA PRO A 68 17.79 -30.59 -7.44
C PRO A 68 18.31 -30.10 -6.07
N PRO A 69 18.59 -31.02 -5.14
CA PRO A 69 18.97 -30.67 -3.77
C PRO A 69 20.37 -30.02 -3.70
N PRO A 70 20.62 -29.12 -2.74
CA PRO A 70 21.96 -28.66 -2.42
C PRO A 70 22.81 -29.80 -1.79
N PRO A 71 24.16 -29.69 -1.79
CA PRO A 71 25.03 -30.75 -1.28
C PRO A 71 24.80 -31.05 0.21
N GLU A 72 24.82 -32.34 0.56
CA GLU A 72 24.38 -32.93 1.82
C GLU A 72 25.06 -32.37 3.08
N LEU A 73 24.23 -32.05 4.09
CA LEU A 73 24.60 -32.19 5.50
C LEU A 73 23.72 -33.28 6.11
N ALA A 74 24.34 -34.42 6.39
CA ALA A 74 23.70 -35.63 6.89
C ALA A 74 23.38 -35.51 8.39
N VAL A 75 22.10 -35.47 8.77
CA VAL A 75 21.59 -36.05 10.04
C VAL A 75 20.09 -36.37 9.92
N GLY A 76 19.72 -37.63 10.20
CA GLY A 76 18.40 -37.99 10.72
C GLY A 76 17.31 -38.33 9.69
N ARG A 77 16.83 -39.58 9.71
CA ARG A 77 15.65 -40.03 8.94
C ARG A 77 14.46 -39.10 9.16
N SER A 78 14.07 -38.35 8.12
CA SER A 78 12.83 -37.57 8.13
C SER A 78 11.66 -38.53 7.93
N LEU A 79 10.82 -38.67 8.96
CA LEU A 79 9.43 -39.03 8.75
C LEU A 79 8.78 -37.79 8.13
N GLN A 80 8.60 -37.76 6.81
CA GLN A 80 7.81 -36.72 6.18
C GLN A 80 6.33 -36.95 6.53
N PRO A 81 5.66 -36.07 7.29
CA PRO A 81 4.23 -36.17 7.45
C PRO A 81 3.59 -35.81 6.10
N ALA A 82 2.98 -36.80 5.44
CA ALA A 82 2.17 -36.58 4.25
C ALA A 82 0.80 -36.04 4.69
N THR A 83 0.62 -34.73 4.62
CA THR A 83 -0.69 -34.10 4.85
C THR A 83 -1.53 -34.23 3.58
N THR A 84 -2.54 -35.10 3.58
CA THR A 84 -3.50 -35.20 2.47
C THR A 84 -4.71 -34.32 2.77
N VAL A 85 -4.88 -33.21 2.04
CA VAL A 85 -6.07 -32.35 2.13
C VAL A 85 -7.29 -33.13 1.65
N THR A 86 -8.20 -33.50 2.55
CA THR A 86 -9.39 -34.31 2.22
C THR A 86 -10.62 -33.46 1.89
N VAL A 87 -10.59 -32.16 2.19
CA VAL A 87 -11.68 -31.23 1.86
C VAL A 87 -11.34 -30.52 0.56
N MET A 88 -11.77 -31.10 -0.55
CA MET A 88 -11.73 -30.41 -1.83
C MET A 88 -12.81 -29.32 -1.83
N PRO A 89 -12.47 -28.05 -2.13
CA PRO A 89 -13.50 -27.03 -2.31
C PRO A 89 -14.45 -27.47 -3.42
N LYS A 90 -15.75 -27.31 -3.19
CA LYS A 90 -16.77 -27.62 -4.19
C LYS A 90 -16.63 -26.63 -5.33
N VAL A 91 -15.94 -27.02 -6.40
CA VAL A 91 -15.77 -26.17 -7.58
C VAL A 91 -17.08 -26.19 -8.34
N ILE A 92 -17.85 -25.12 -8.20
CA ILE A 92 -18.99 -24.88 -9.07
C ILE A 92 -18.42 -24.36 -10.38
N VAL A 93 -18.45 -25.21 -11.41
CA VAL A 93 -18.13 -24.77 -12.77
C VAL A 93 -19.23 -23.80 -13.19
N ALA A 94 -18.89 -22.53 -13.33
CA ALA A 94 -19.82 -21.55 -13.87
C ALA A 94 -20.28 -22.05 -15.25
N PRO A 95 -21.58 -21.97 -15.58
CA PRO A 95 -22.06 -22.38 -16.88
C PRO A 95 -21.26 -21.67 -17.97
N GLN A 96 -20.89 -22.40 -19.02
CA GLN A 96 -20.22 -21.79 -20.16
C GLN A 96 -21.11 -20.69 -20.72
N SER A 97 -20.72 -19.44 -20.50
CA SER A 97 -21.34 -18.30 -21.16
C SER A 97 -20.98 -18.37 -22.64
N GLU A 98 -21.94 -18.09 -23.51
CA GLU A 98 -21.68 -17.88 -24.93
C GLU A 98 -20.50 -16.92 -25.11
N PRO A 99 -19.56 -17.21 -26.05
CA PRO A 99 -18.42 -16.35 -26.28
C PRO A 99 -18.84 -14.90 -26.56
N LEU A 100 -18.49 -13.99 -25.64
CA LEU A 100 -18.81 -12.58 -25.80
C LEU A 100 -17.96 -11.96 -26.91
N ARG A 101 -18.48 -10.91 -27.56
CA ARG A 101 -17.76 -10.27 -28.67
C ARG A 101 -16.42 -9.67 -28.23
N VAL A 102 -16.33 -9.15 -27.01
CA VAL A 102 -15.19 -8.35 -26.50
C VAL A 102 -14.67 -8.88 -25.16
N VAL A 103 -15.55 -9.17 -24.20
CA VAL A 103 -15.17 -9.63 -22.86
C VAL A 103 -14.45 -10.98 -22.93
N GLY A 104 -13.30 -11.09 -22.26
CA GLY A 104 -12.47 -12.30 -22.27
C GLY A 104 -11.49 -12.40 -23.44
N LYS A 105 -11.47 -11.43 -24.36
CA LYS A 105 -10.54 -11.37 -25.50
C LYS A 105 -9.39 -10.39 -25.26
N PRO A 106 -8.21 -10.62 -25.89
CA PRO A 106 -7.11 -9.66 -25.83
C PRO A 106 -7.46 -8.43 -26.67
N GLU A 107 -7.71 -7.30 -26.01
CA GLU A 107 -7.93 -6.01 -26.65
C GLU A 107 -6.79 -5.05 -26.31
N PRO A 108 -6.29 -4.25 -27.26
CA PRO A 108 -5.35 -3.18 -26.96
C PRO A 108 -5.92 -2.22 -25.89
N LYS A 109 -5.14 -1.96 -24.85
CA LYS A 109 -5.56 -0.98 -23.82
C LYS A 109 -5.70 0.40 -24.46
N VAL A 110 -6.74 1.14 -24.06
CA VAL A 110 -7.03 2.49 -24.56
C VAL A 110 -5.86 3.48 -24.42
N ASP A 111 -4.98 3.25 -23.45
CA ASP A 111 -3.80 4.08 -23.16
C ASP A 111 -2.48 3.48 -23.71
N ALA A 112 -2.52 2.34 -24.40
CA ALA A 112 -1.32 1.61 -24.81
C ALA A 112 -0.41 2.43 -25.75
N LEU A 113 -0.97 3.01 -26.81
CA LEU A 113 -0.21 3.80 -27.80
C LEU A 113 0.51 4.98 -27.16
N LYS A 114 -0.16 5.68 -26.24
CA LYS A 114 0.40 6.80 -25.50
C LYS A 114 1.64 6.36 -24.70
N LEU A 115 1.55 5.22 -24.02
CA LEU A 115 2.62 4.70 -23.16
C LEU A 115 3.83 4.21 -23.95
N VAL A 116 3.62 3.45 -25.04
CA VAL A 116 4.74 2.94 -25.85
C VAL A 116 5.47 4.03 -26.64
N GLN A 117 4.80 5.17 -26.87
CA GLN A 117 5.41 6.35 -27.49
C GLN A 117 6.17 7.24 -26.50
N GLY A 118 6.20 6.89 -25.20
CA GLY A 118 6.85 7.71 -24.18
C GLY A 118 6.18 9.08 -23.96
N LYS A 119 4.90 9.22 -24.31
CA LYS A 119 4.18 10.48 -24.14
C LYS A 119 3.84 10.70 -22.66
N PRO A 120 3.88 11.96 -22.15
CA PRO A 120 3.59 12.30 -20.75
C PRO A 120 2.32 11.64 -20.22
N ALA A 121 2.45 10.75 -19.25
CA ALA A 121 1.36 9.92 -18.72
C ALA A 121 1.26 9.91 -17.20
N PHE A 122 2.36 10.13 -16.49
CA PHE A 122 2.50 10.01 -15.04
C PHE A 122 2.39 11.36 -14.33
N ALA A 123 2.41 11.34 -12.99
CA ALA A 123 2.25 12.56 -12.20
C ALA A 123 3.41 13.54 -12.42
N ALA A 124 4.64 13.04 -12.44
CA ALA A 124 5.87 13.82 -12.60
C ALA A 124 6.15 14.32 -14.02
N ASP A 125 5.42 13.85 -15.04
CA ASP A 125 5.68 14.20 -16.45
C ASP A 125 5.15 15.60 -16.84
N VAL A 126 4.86 16.46 -15.87
CA VAL A 126 4.28 17.79 -16.10
C VAL A 126 5.27 18.86 -15.68
N GLU A 127 5.60 19.74 -16.62
CA GLU A 127 6.39 20.94 -16.37
C GLU A 127 5.47 22.15 -16.29
N MET A 128 5.77 23.06 -15.36
CA MET A 128 5.02 24.29 -15.17
C MET A 128 5.98 25.43 -14.85
N ARG A 129 5.73 26.61 -15.43
CA ARG A 129 6.53 27.80 -15.14
C ARG A 129 6.39 28.17 -13.67
N GLY A 130 7.52 28.39 -13.02
CA GLY A 130 7.53 28.84 -11.62
C GLY A 130 7.21 27.73 -10.62
N LEU A 131 7.22 26.47 -11.04
CA LEU A 131 7.10 25.34 -10.13
C LEU A 131 8.29 25.32 -9.15
N LEU A 132 8.00 25.12 -7.87
CA LEU A 132 9.01 24.92 -6.82
C LEU A 132 9.23 23.43 -6.56
N ILE A 133 10.45 23.08 -6.16
CA ILE A 133 10.81 21.74 -5.72
C ILE A 133 10.56 21.61 -4.22
N GLY A 134 9.69 20.66 -3.87
CA GLY A 134 9.41 20.27 -2.49
C GLY A 134 10.35 19.15 -2.02
N LYS A 135 10.99 19.31 -0.87
CA LYS A 135 11.78 18.24 -0.20
C LYS A 135 11.41 18.16 1.28
N ILE A 136 11.46 16.95 1.84
CA ILE A 136 11.10 16.67 3.24
C ILE A 136 12.36 16.30 4.01
N LEU A 137 12.59 16.96 5.15
CA LEU A 137 13.55 16.51 6.15
C LEU A 137 12.91 15.35 6.93
N HIS A 138 13.57 14.21 6.93
CA HIS A 138 13.10 13.02 7.64
C HIS A 138 13.86 12.81 8.96
N SER A 139 13.17 12.25 9.95
CA SER A 139 13.74 11.85 11.22
C SER A 139 14.78 10.74 11.03
N PRO A 140 15.98 10.87 11.64
CA PRO A 140 16.94 9.77 11.72
C PRO A 140 16.65 8.81 12.89
N HIS A 141 15.64 9.10 13.72
CA HIS A 141 15.35 8.36 14.96
C HIS A 141 14.07 7.55 14.85
N ALA A 142 14.10 6.33 15.43
CA ALA A 142 12.93 5.46 15.50
C ALA A 142 11.86 5.95 16.48
N HIS A 143 12.23 6.72 17.50
CA HIS A 143 11.31 7.34 18.44
C HIS A 143 12.01 8.53 19.12
N ALA A 144 11.48 9.75 18.98
CA ALA A 144 12.05 10.93 19.63
C ALA A 144 11.02 12.06 19.75
N ARG A 145 11.27 13.02 20.64
CA ARG A 145 10.62 14.33 20.63
C ARG A 145 11.59 15.39 20.13
N ILE A 146 11.11 16.29 19.29
CA ILE A 146 11.81 17.49 18.87
C ILE A 146 11.74 18.49 20.02
N LYS A 147 12.90 18.83 20.60
CA LYS A 147 13.02 19.82 21.68
C LYS A 147 13.14 21.23 21.13
N ARG A 148 13.86 21.36 20.02
CA ARG A 148 14.06 22.60 19.29
C ARG A 148 14.27 22.29 17.82
N ILE A 149 13.74 23.13 16.96
CA ILE A 149 14.02 23.14 15.53
C ILE A 149 14.38 24.57 15.13
N ASP A 150 15.49 24.75 14.42
CA ASP A 150 15.93 26.04 13.92
C ASP A 150 16.02 25.99 12.39
N THR A 151 15.11 26.73 11.75
CA THR A 151 15.03 26.84 10.29
C THR A 151 15.58 28.17 9.77
N SER A 152 16.15 29.02 10.62
CA SER A 152 16.51 30.41 10.26
C SER A 152 17.48 30.47 9.07
N ARG A 153 18.52 29.63 9.10
CA ARG A 153 19.52 29.53 8.03
C ARG A 153 18.93 29.00 6.72
N ALA A 154 18.07 27.98 6.81
CA ALA A 154 17.37 27.43 5.65
C ALA A 154 16.43 28.46 5.00
N ARG A 155 15.67 29.21 5.80
CA ARG A 155 14.77 30.28 5.32
C ARG A 155 15.52 31.46 4.69
N ALA A 156 16.73 31.75 5.15
CA ALA A 156 17.56 32.82 4.62
C ALA A 156 18.33 32.43 3.34
N LEU A 157 18.35 31.15 2.95
CA LEU A 157 19.07 30.68 1.77
C LEU A 157 18.42 31.22 0.49
N PRO A 158 19.16 31.89 -0.41
CA PRO A 158 18.62 32.38 -1.67
C PRO A 158 17.99 31.26 -2.50
N GLY A 159 16.79 31.51 -3.03
CA GLY A 159 16.02 30.53 -3.80
C GLY A 159 15.10 29.63 -2.97
N VAL A 160 15.12 29.72 -1.63
CA VAL A 160 14.12 29.10 -0.75
C VAL A 160 12.92 30.02 -0.62
N HIS A 161 11.72 29.46 -0.81
CA HIS A 161 10.45 30.20 -0.74
C HIS A 161 9.64 29.85 0.51
N ALA A 162 9.79 28.63 1.05
CA ALA A 162 9.17 28.25 2.31
C ALA A 162 9.97 27.15 3.02
N VAL A 163 9.94 27.18 4.36
CA VAL A 163 10.35 26.07 5.23
C VAL A 163 9.26 25.89 6.28
N LEU A 164 8.56 24.75 6.25
CA LEU A 164 7.44 24.43 7.12
C LEU A 164 7.82 23.34 8.11
N THR A 165 7.39 23.51 9.35
CA THR A 165 7.55 22.57 10.46
C THR A 165 6.21 22.35 11.17
N TYR A 166 6.22 21.63 12.29
CA TYR A 166 5.05 21.52 13.18
C TYR A 166 4.62 22.86 13.79
N GLU A 167 5.48 23.90 13.77
CA GLU A 167 5.15 25.24 14.27
C GLU A 167 4.38 26.07 13.23
N ASP A 168 4.47 25.72 11.94
CA ASP A 168 3.92 26.52 10.84
C ASP A 168 2.58 25.97 10.31
N VAL A 169 2.27 24.70 10.61
CA VAL A 169 1.11 23.98 10.07
C VAL A 169 0.16 23.57 11.20
N PRO A 170 -1.15 23.83 11.07
CA PRO A 170 -2.11 23.37 12.06
C PRO A 170 -2.06 21.85 12.27
N ARG A 171 -2.03 21.43 13.53
CA ARG A 171 -2.10 20.02 13.91
C ARG A 171 -3.51 19.47 13.67
N VAL A 172 -3.76 18.95 12.47
CA VAL A 172 -5.05 18.34 12.10
C VAL A 172 -4.91 16.83 11.99
N ILE A 173 -5.52 16.13 12.95
CA ILE A 173 -5.52 14.66 12.96
C ILE A 173 -6.35 14.11 11.80
N HIS A 174 -5.74 13.20 11.07
CA HIS A 174 -6.33 12.47 9.95
C HIS A 174 -5.73 11.05 9.88
N SER A 175 -6.33 10.21 9.03
CA SER A 175 -5.70 8.95 8.61
C SER A 175 -4.94 9.19 7.32
N THR A 176 -3.95 8.38 6.99
CA THR A 176 -3.41 8.34 5.62
C THR A 176 -4.24 7.42 4.72
N ALA A 177 -5.02 6.48 5.28
CA ALA A 177 -5.69 5.45 4.51
C ALA A 177 -6.88 6.00 3.69
N GLY A 178 -6.84 5.77 2.37
CA GLY A 178 -7.94 6.07 1.45
C GLY A 178 -9.06 5.04 1.54
N GLN A 179 -9.84 5.09 2.62
CA GLN A 179 -10.97 4.21 2.89
C GLN A 179 -12.31 4.95 2.90
N SER A 180 -13.41 4.19 2.99
CA SER A 180 -14.79 4.69 3.03
C SER A 180 -15.03 5.74 4.13
N ASP A 181 -16.17 6.42 4.05
CA ASP A 181 -16.66 7.33 5.08
C ASP A 181 -17.84 6.68 5.81
N PRO A 182 -17.89 6.71 7.16
CA PRO A 182 -16.83 7.13 8.08
C PRO A 182 -15.57 6.25 7.97
N ILE A 183 -14.39 6.82 8.26
CA ILE A 183 -13.08 6.12 8.13
C ILE A 183 -13.04 4.93 9.10
N PRO A 184 -12.93 3.68 8.61
CA PRO A 184 -12.85 2.49 9.45
C PRO A 184 -11.38 2.17 9.82
N GLY A 185 -10.67 3.16 10.37
CA GLY A 185 -9.28 3.04 10.78
C GLY A 185 -8.85 4.16 11.73
N PRO A 186 -7.68 4.04 12.36
CA PRO A 186 -7.18 5.03 13.31
C PRO A 186 -6.93 6.39 12.63
N LEU A 187 -7.19 7.46 13.39
CA LEU A 187 -6.78 8.82 13.06
C LEU A 187 -5.51 9.10 13.89
N ASP A 188 -4.36 8.77 13.33
CA ASP A 188 -3.07 8.70 14.05
C ASP A 188 -1.97 9.54 13.40
N THR A 189 -2.34 10.32 12.36
CA THR A 189 -1.40 11.06 11.54
C THR A 189 -1.73 12.55 11.54
N VAL A 190 -0.67 13.37 11.47
CA VAL A 190 -0.67 14.81 11.24
C VAL A 190 0.43 15.13 10.22
N SER A 191 0.37 16.30 9.56
CA SER A 191 1.34 16.64 8.51
C SER A 191 2.76 16.83 9.05
N PHE A 192 2.88 17.45 10.22
CA PHE A 192 4.10 17.53 11.01
C PHE A 192 3.75 17.41 12.49
N ASP A 193 4.63 16.79 13.25
CA ASP A 193 4.50 16.63 14.69
C ASP A 193 5.83 16.96 15.40
N ASN A 194 5.77 17.30 16.68
CA ASN A 194 6.97 17.41 17.51
C ASN A 194 7.42 16.06 18.10
N LYS A 195 6.69 14.98 17.82
CA LYS A 195 7.06 13.60 18.15
C LYS A 195 7.20 12.78 16.88
N VAL A 196 8.36 12.20 16.68
CA VAL A 196 8.66 11.31 15.54
C VAL A 196 8.61 9.86 15.99
N ARG A 197 7.99 9.00 15.19
CA ARG A 197 7.59 7.63 15.58
C ARG A 197 8.28 6.52 14.79
N TYR A 198 9.10 6.89 13.79
CA TYR A 198 9.92 5.95 13.02
C TYR A 198 11.04 6.69 12.26
N VAL A 199 12.05 5.94 11.82
CA VAL A 199 13.09 6.46 10.91
C VAL A 199 12.45 6.73 9.55
N GLY A 200 12.48 7.98 9.10
CA GLY A 200 11.73 8.42 7.92
C GLY A 200 10.49 9.26 8.23
N ASP A 201 10.15 9.48 9.50
CA ASP A 201 9.02 10.35 9.88
C ASP A 201 9.29 11.82 9.50
N ARG A 202 8.24 12.61 9.26
CA ARG A 202 8.36 13.94 8.66
C ARG A 202 8.69 14.98 9.73
N VAL A 203 9.77 15.72 9.53
CA VAL A 203 10.25 16.73 10.49
C VAL A 203 9.99 18.15 9.99
N ALA A 204 10.32 18.40 8.73
CA ALA A 204 10.11 19.69 8.06
C ALA A 204 9.98 19.49 6.55
N ALA A 205 9.46 20.48 5.83
CA ALA A 205 9.50 20.52 4.37
C ALA A 205 10.00 21.87 3.86
N VAL A 206 10.69 21.85 2.74
CA VAL A 206 11.23 23.01 2.03
C VAL A 206 10.59 23.10 0.66
N ALA A 207 10.26 24.31 0.21
CA ALA A 207 10.02 24.63 -1.19
C ALA A 207 11.10 25.58 -1.70
N ALA A 208 11.80 25.20 -2.78
CA ALA A 208 12.86 26.01 -3.38
C ALA A 208 12.81 26.00 -4.92
N GLU A 209 13.57 26.89 -5.55
CA GLU A 209 13.59 27.05 -7.02
C GLU A 209 14.21 25.86 -7.76
N THR A 210 15.16 25.17 -7.13
CA THR A 210 15.81 23.99 -7.70
C THR A 210 15.95 22.89 -6.65
N GLU A 211 16.23 21.67 -7.12
CA GLU A 211 16.45 20.51 -6.27
C GLU A 211 17.68 20.68 -5.38
N GLU A 212 18.76 21.25 -5.92
CA GLU A 212 20.01 21.48 -5.21
C GLU A 212 19.84 22.50 -4.07
N VAL A 213 19.09 23.57 -4.31
CA VAL A 213 18.78 24.57 -3.27
C VAL A 213 17.90 23.97 -2.19
N ALA A 214 16.90 23.15 -2.55
CA ALA A 214 16.06 22.47 -1.58
C ALA A 214 16.88 21.51 -0.70
N GLU A 215 17.81 20.75 -1.28
CA GLU A 215 18.70 19.85 -0.54
C GLU A 215 19.67 20.58 0.38
N GLU A 216 20.23 21.70 -0.07
CA GLU A 216 21.07 22.55 0.78
C GLU A 216 20.28 23.15 1.94
N ALA A 217 19.07 23.63 1.67
CA ALA A 217 18.20 24.15 2.72
C ALA A 217 17.90 23.08 3.80
N LEU A 218 17.66 21.83 3.42
CA LEU A 218 17.47 20.74 4.40
C LEU A 218 18.71 20.54 5.30
N ARG A 219 19.93 20.68 4.76
CA ARG A 219 21.18 20.57 5.54
C ARG A 219 21.37 21.73 6.54
N LEU A 220 20.72 22.86 6.30
CA LEU A 220 20.78 24.05 7.15
C LEU A 220 19.72 24.04 8.27
N ILE A 221 18.82 23.07 8.31
CA ILE A 221 17.85 22.90 9.40
C ILE A 221 18.52 22.16 10.55
N GLU A 222 18.58 22.81 11.71
CA GLU A 222 19.16 22.24 12.93
C GLU A 222 18.04 21.73 13.83
N VAL A 223 18.09 20.45 14.20
CA VAL A 223 17.05 19.81 15.02
C VAL A 223 17.68 19.16 16.24
N GLU A 224 17.18 19.53 17.41
CA GLU A 224 17.54 18.93 18.69
C GLU A 224 16.48 17.91 19.10
N TYR A 225 16.89 16.66 19.30
CA TYR A 225 16.02 15.55 19.66
C TYR A 225 16.27 15.08 21.09
N GLU A 226 15.19 14.83 21.82
CA GLU A 226 15.17 13.92 22.95
C GLU A 226 14.82 12.53 22.43
N VAL A 227 15.84 11.68 22.27
CA VAL A 227 15.66 10.29 21.80
C VAL A 227 14.95 9.48 22.87
N LEU A 228 13.85 8.83 22.49
CA LEU A 228 13.03 8.02 23.36
C LEU A 228 13.29 6.53 23.13
N PRO A 229 12.98 5.66 24.10
CA PRO A 229 13.04 4.21 23.88
C PRO A 229 12.11 3.79 22.75
N ALA A 230 12.63 3.08 21.76
CA ALA A 230 11.85 2.55 20.64
C ALA A 230 11.36 1.11 20.95
N VAL A 231 10.20 0.75 20.42
CA VAL A 231 9.69 -0.62 20.42
C VAL A 231 9.46 -1.08 18.98
N LEU A 232 10.13 -2.16 18.58
CA LEU A 232 10.18 -2.62 17.18
C LEU A 232 9.46 -3.95 16.96
N ASP A 233 9.01 -4.60 18.03
CA ASP A 233 8.19 -5.82 17.99
C ASP A 233 6.78 -5.50 18.52
N PRO A 234 5.71 -5.74 17.74
CA PRO A 234 4.34 -5.51 18.19
C PRO A 234 3.96 -6.34 19.43
N ARG A 235 4.57 -7.52 19.65
CA ARG A 235 4.31 -8.33 20.85
C ARG A 235 4.83 -7.62 22.09
N GLU A 236 6.04 -7.09 22.02
CA GLU A 236 6.66 -6.32 23.11
C GLU A 236 5.93 -4.98 23.35
N ALA A 237 5.41 -4.34 22.28
CA ALA A 237 4.66 -3.09 22.37
C ALA A 237 3.40 -3.18 23.25
N THR A 238 2.84 -4.38 23.43
CA THR A 238 1.62 -4.60 24.24
C THR A 238 1.87 -4.96 25.70
N ARG A 239 3.14 -5.06 26.11
CA ARG A 239 3.52 -5.44 27.46
C ARG A 239 3.43 -4.24 28.42
N PRO A 240 3.13 -4.47 29.70
CA PRO A 240 3.19 -3.41 30.71
C PRO A 240 4.57 -2.73 30.74
N GLY A 241 4.59 -1.40 30.72
CA GLY A 241 5.82 -0.59 30.76
C GLY A 241 6.49 -0.36 29.40
N ALA A 242 5.93 -0.89 28.30
CA ALA A 242 6.39 -0.53 26.96
C ALA A 242 6.18 0.97 26.68
N PRO A 243 7.04 1.62 25.87
CA PRO A 243 6.84 3.00 25.46
C PRO A 243 5.50 3.18 24.73
N VAL A 244 4.73 4.19 25.11
CA VAL A 244 3.45 4.52 24.45
C VAL A 244 3.72 5.41 23.23
N ILE A 245 3.39 4.90 22.04
CA ILE A 245 3.71 5.57 20.76
C ILE A 245 2.76 6.74 20.47
N HIS A 246 1.49 6.60 20.80
CA HIS A 246 0.47 7.65 20.68
C HIS A 246 -0.02 8.04 22.08
N ASP A 247 0.68 8.99 22.70
CA ASP A 247 0.42 9.46 24.07
C ASP A 247 -0.12 10.89 24.11
N GLU A 248 -0.60 11.38 22.96
CA GLU A 248 -1.07 12.73 22.81
C GLU A 248 -2.51 12.87 23.34
N PRO A 249 -2.85 14.01 23.96
CA PRO A 249 -4.17 14.20 24.57
C PRO A 249 -5.31 14.25 23.55
N ASP A 250 -4.98 14.46 22.27
CA ASP A 250 -5.92 14.52 21.16
C ASP A 250 -6.06 13.18 20.41
N TYR A 251 -5.51 12.08 20.95
CA TYR A 251 -5.71 10.73 20.43
C TYR A 251 -7.20 10.42 20.21
N VAL A 252 -7.53 9.86 19.05
CA VAL A 252 -8.90 9.48 18.71
C VAL A 252 -9.05 7.97 18.86
N PRO A 253 -9.80 7.48 19.87
CA PRO A 253 -10.04 6.05 20.05
C PRO A 253 -10.70 5.41 18.83
N PHE A 254 -10.25 4.22 18.48
CA PHE A 254 -10.78 3.43 17.37
C PHE A 254 -10.98 1.98 17.79
N ASP A 255 -12.15 1.43 17.49
CA ASP A 255 -12.53 0.00 17.59
C ASP A 255 -11.81 -0.83 18.67
N HIS A 256 -12.25 -0.69 19.93
CA HIS A 256 -11.72 -1.43 21.08
C HIS A 256 -10.19 -1.28 21.29
N CYS A 257 -9.63 -0.10 21.00
CA CYS A 257 -8.23 0.22 21.26
C CYS A 257 -7.88 0.26 22.76
N GLU A 258 -6.62 -0.04 23.06
CA GLU A 258 -5.97 0.16 24.37
C GLU A 258 -4.65 0.94 24.12
N PRO A 259 -4.70 2.29 23.98
CA PRO A 259 -3.55 3.09 23.58
C PRO A 259 -2.38 2.99 24.56
N GLU A 260 -2.65 2.83 25.87
CA GLU A 260 -1.64 2.64 26.91
C GLU A 260 -0.82 1.35 26.73
N ARG A 261 -1.32 0.44 25.88
CA ARG A 261 -0.69 -0.83 25.51
C ARG A 261 -0.40 -0.90 24.01
N ASN A 262 -0.42 0.22 23.30
CA ASN A 262 -0.20 0.28 21.84
C ASN A 262 -1.13 -0.65 21.03
N ILE A 263 -2.33 -0.97 21.53
CA ILE A 263 -3.33 -1.77 20.78
C ILE A 263 -4.20 -0.79 19.99
N ALA A 264 -3.98 -0.71 18.68
CA ALA A 264 -4.70 0.22 17.82
C ALA A 264 -6.16 -0.18 17.53
N ALA A 265 -6.45 -1.48 17.51
CA ALA A 265 -7.81 -2.01 17.32
C ALA A 265 -7.88 -3.49 17.74
N ARG A 266 -9.10 -3.99 18.05
CA ARG A 266 -9.34 -5.41 18.32
C ARG A 266 -10.59 -5.91 17.59
N ILE A 267 -10.40 -6.90 16.72
CA ILE A 267 -11.49 -7.56 15.99
C ILE A 267 -11.65 -8.98 16.55
N ARG A 268 -12.89 -9.35 16.92
CA ARG A 268 -13.27 -10.71 17.30
C ARG A 268 -14.31 -11.23 16.32
N ILE A 269 -14.04 -12.39 15.71
CA ILE A 269 -14.94 -13.07 14.78
C ILE A 269 -15.12 -14.50 15.26
N ASP A 270 -16.31 -14.83 15.75
CA ASP A 270 -16.70 -16.18 16.13
C ASP A 270 -17.74 -16.69 15.11
N LEU A 271 -17.55 -17.90 14.61
CA LEU A 271 -18.50 -18.55 13.71
C LEU A 271 -18.88 -19.93 14.26
N GLY A 272 -20.10 -20.04 14.77
CA GLY A 272 -20.55 -21.24 15.48
C GLY A 272 -19.93 -21.37 16.87
N ASP A 273 -19.87 -22.59 17.38
CA ASP A 273 -19.23 -22.93 18.66
C ASP A 273 -17.86 -23.55 18.39
N VAL A 274 -16.80 -22.73 18.53
CA VAL A 274 -15.42 -23.14 18.28
C VAL A 274 -14.96 -24.20 19.27
N ASP A 275 -15.35 -24.09 20.55
CA ASP A 275 -14.94 -25.01 21.61
C ASP A 275 -15.54 -26.41 21.38
N GLU A 276 -16.83 -26.48 21.05
CA GLU A 276 -17.47 -27.75 20.67
C GLU A 276 -16.89 -28.30 19.36
N GLY A 277 -16.60 -27.43 18.38
CA GLY A 277 -15.95 -27.83 17.14
C GLY A 277 -14.59 -28.49 17.38
N MET A 278 -13.77 -27.91 18.26
CA MET A 278 -12.46 -28.45 18.63
C MET A 278 -12.57 -29.79 19.37
N LYS A 279 -13.55 -29.95 20.28
CA LYS A 279 -13.78 -31.22 21.00
C LYS A 279 -14.22 -32.37 20.10
N ARG A 280 -15.00 -32.07 19.05
CA ARG A 280 -15.55 -33.08 18.12
C ARG A 280 -14.60 -33.43 16.98
N ALA A 281 -13.52 -32.68 16.80
CA ALA A 281 -12.58 -32.89 15.71
C ALA A 281 -11.77 -34.18 15.90
N ASP A 282 -11.64 -34.99 14.85
CA ASP A 282 -10.79 -36.18 14.85
C ASP A 282 -9.28 -35.84 14.94
N ARG A 283 -8.92 -34.65 14.48
CA ARG A 283 -7.54 -34.12 14.43
C ARG A 283 -7.57 -32.60 14.63
N VAL A 284 -6.62 -32.09 15.41
CA VAL A 284 -6.37 -30.66 15.64
C VAL A 284 -4.91 -30.38 15.31
N PHE A 285 -4.68 -29.33 14.54
CA PHE A 285 -3.34 -28.85 14.19
C PHE A 285 -3.21 -27.39 14.61
N GLU A 286 -2.10 -27.07 15.26
CA GLU A 286 -1.77 -25.72 15.70
C GLU A 286 -0.40 -25.33 15.14
N GLY A 287 -0.25 -24.07 14.75
CA GLY A 287 1.00 -23.53 14.25
C GLY A 287 1.08 -22.03 14.44
N GLU A 288 2.26 -21.55 14.77
CA GLU A 288 2.58 -20.12 14.73
C GLU A 288 3.21 -19.78 13.38
N TYR A 289 2.69 -18.75 12.72
CA TYR A 289 3.15 -18.30 11.42
C TYR A 289 3.53 -16.83 11.49
N VAL A 290 4.72 -16.50 10.99
CA VAL A 290 5.18 -15.13 10.85
C VAL A 290 5.45 -14.86 9.38
N VAL A 291 4.94 -13.73 8.88
CA VAL A 291 5.22 -13.25 7.53
C VAL A 291 6.11 -12.01 7.61
N GLN A 292 7.06 -11.91 6.69
CA GLN A 292 7.94 -10.74 6.60
C GLN A 292 7.19 -9.49 6.12
N ARG A 293 7.75 -8.32 6.45
CA ARG A 293 7.35 -7.05 5.83
C ARG A 293 7.79 -7.04 4.37
N VAL A 294 6.89 -6.67 3.46
CA VAL A 294 7.18 -6.60 2.02
C VAL A 294 6.88 -5.19 1.52
N GLN A 295 7.81 -4.61 0.77
CA GLN A 295 7.60 -3.36 0.04
C GLN A 295 7.19 -3.67 -1.39
N ALA A 296 6.13 -3.01 -1.89
CA ALA A 296 5.59 -3.32 -3.22
C ALA A 296 6.41 -2.77 -4.40
N THR A 297 7.41 -1.92 -4.14
CA THR A 297 8.41 -1.42 -5.09
C THR A 297 7.85 -1.07 -6.50
N PRO A 298 6.86 -0.15 -6.61
CA PRO A 298 6.45 0.34 -7.92
C PRO A 298 7.61 1.06 -8.61
N ILE A 299 7.69 0.94 -9.94
CA ILE A 299 8.75 1.59 -10.72
C ILE A 299 8.60 3.11 -10.66
N GLU A 300 7.36 3.62 -10.74
CA GLU A 300 7.09 5.03 -10.51
C GLU A 300 7.06 5.31 -9.00
N PRO A 301 7.94 6.18 -8.48
CA PRO A 301 7.90 6.60 -7.08
C PRO A 301 6.60 7.37 -6.77
N TYR A 302 6.42 7.74 -5.50
CA TYR A 302 5.39 8.73 -5.17
C TYR A 302 5.77 10.07 -5.77
N ALA A 303 4.83 10.69 -6.46
CA ALA A 303 4.99 12.01 -7.06
C ALA A 303 3.69 12.78 -6.92
N CYS A 304 3.80 14.02 -6.44
CA CYS A 304 2.68 14.93 -6.26
C CYS A 304 3.10 16.33 -6.68
N LEU A 305 2.18 17.00 -7.38
CA LEU A 305 2.29 18.37 -7.84
C LEU A 305 1.03 19.12 -7.40
N THR A 306 1.18 20.28 -6.79
CA THR A 306 0.07 21.13 -6.37
C THR A 306 0.22 22.53 -6.92
N TYR A 307 -0.91 23.20 -7.18
CA TYR A 307 -0.96 24.58 -7.66
C TYR A 307 -2.38 25.15 -7.50
N TRP A 308 -2.51 26.48 -7.54
CA TRP A 308 -3.80 27.15 -7.64
C TRP A 308 -4.23 27.26 -9.11
N ASP A 309 -5.46 26.84 -9.44
CA ASP A 309 -6.04 27.06 -10.77
C ASP A 309 -6.70 28.44 -10.91
N GLU A 310 -7.16 28.75 -12.12
CA GLU A 310 -7.80 30.02 -12.47
C GLU A 310 -9.11 30.32 -11.72
N ASP A 311 -9.71 29.30 -11.09
CA ASP A 311 -10.92 29.40 -10.26
C ASP A 311 -10.58 29.43 -8.75
N ASP A 312 -9.33 29.70 -8.39
CA ASP A 312 -8.79 29.64 -7.04
C ASP A 312 -9.04 28.27 -6.38
N ARG A 313 -8.92 27.17 -7.11
CA ARG A 313 -8.95 25.82 -6.51
C ARG A 313 -7.54 25.29 -6.32
N LEU A 314 -7.31 24.64 -5.18
CA LEU A 314 -6.10 23.86 -4.96
C LEU A 314 -6.19 22.60 -5.83
N VAL A 315 -5.40 22.57 -6.91
CA VAL A 315 -5.26 21.40 -7.75
C VAL A 315 -4.16 20.51 -7.20
N ILE A 316 -4.45 19.22 -7.10
CA ILE A 316 -3.54 18.19 -6.60
C ILE A 316 -3.44 17.13 -7.68
N ARG A 317 -2.32 17.12 -8.40
CA ARG A 317 -1.98 16.07 -9.36
C ARG A 317 -1.08 15.06 -8.66
N SER A 318 -1.61 13.87 -8.37
CA SER A 318 -0.88 12.86 -7.60
C SER A 318 -0.89 11.47 -8.24
N SER A 319 0.21 10.75 -8.05
CA SER A 319 0.29 9.31 -8.30
C SER A 319 -0.44 8.55 -7.18
N THR A 320 -1.76 8.43 -7.32
CA THR A 320 -2.65 7.92 -6.27
C THR A 320 -3.70 6.94 -6.80
N GLN A 321 -4.11 5.95 -6.00
CA GLN A 321 -5.25 5.08 -6.25
C GLN A 321 -6.57 5.63 -5.69
N VAL A 322 -6.53 6.72 -4.90
CA VAL A 322 -7.63 7.15 -4.03
C VAL A 322 -7.97 8.65 -4.16
N PRO A 323 -8.18 9.19 -5.39
CA PRO A 323 -8.30 10.64 -5.61
C PRO A 323 -9.46 11.32 -4.86
N PHE A 324 -10.59 10.62 -4.71
CA PHE A 324 -11.74 11.16 -3.97
C PHE A 324 -11.48 11.22 -2.46
N HIS A 325 -10.72 10.25 -1.92
CA HIS A 325 -10.36 10.23 -0.52
C HIS A 325 -9.37 11.35 -0.20
N ILE A 326 -8.35 11.55 -1.05
CA ILE A 326 -7.45 12.71 -0.97
C ILE A 326 -8.25 14.02 -0.90
N ARG A 327 -9.20 14.22 -1.83
CA ARG A 327 -10.02 15.44 -1.87
C ARG A 327 -10.79 15.67 -0.56
N ARG A 328 -11.42 14.62 -0.03
CA ARG A 328 -12.18 14.69 1.23
C ARG A 328 -11.26 14.96 2.43
N MET A 329 -10.16 14.24 2.53
CA MET A 329 -9.25 14.29 3.68
C MET A 329 -8.51 15.62 3.73
N LEU A 330 -7.98 16.08 2.58
CA LEU A 330 -7.25 17.34 2.50
C LEU A 330 -8.15 18.57 2.62
N ALA A 331 -9.45 18.47 2.38
CA ALA A 331 -10.36 19.55 2.73
C ALA A 331 -10.28 19.91 4.22
N LYS A 332 -10.22 18.89 5.09
CA LYS A 332 -10.03 19.08 6.54
C LYS A 332 -8.62 19.56 6.86
N VAL A 333 -7.60 18.89 6.33
CA VAL A 333 -6.17 19.17 6.65
C VAL A 333 -5.76 20.58 6.19
N ALA A 334 -6.16 20.99 4.99
CA ALA A 334 -5.86 22.31 4.44
C ALA A 334 -6.82 23.42 4.92
N GLY A 335 -7.89 23.07 5.66
CA GLY A 335 -8.92 24.02 6.06
C GLY A 335 -9.70 24.63 4.88
N LEU A 336 -9.82 23.91 3.77
CA LEU A 336 -10.48 24.37 2.55
C LEU A 336 -11.82 23.65 2.33
N PRO A 337 -12.86 24.34 1.83
CA PRO A 337 -14.07 23.66 1.36
C PRO A 337 -13.73 22.63 0.28
N VAL A 338 -14.35 21.44 0.32
CA VAL A 338 -14.12 20.35 -0.66
C VAL A 338 -14.24 20.83 -2.12
N LYS A 339 -15.15 21.78 -2.40
CA LYS A 339 -15.35 22.37 -3.73
C LYS A 339 -14.17 23.21 -4.25
N ARG A 340 -13.28 23.64 -3.36
CA ARG A 340 -12.03 24.34 -3.69
C ARG A 340 -10.85 23.39 -3.87
N ILE A 341 -11.06 22.08 -3.88
CA ILE A 341 -9.99 21.09 -4.11
C ILE A 341 -10.32 20.25 -5.34
N ARG A 342 -9.37 20.17 -6.27
CA ARG A 342 -9.46 19.35 -7.47
C ARG A 342 -8.31 18.34 -7.50
N VAL A 343 -8.63 17.06 -7.43
CA VAL A 343 -7.60 16.00 -7.52
C VAL A 343 -7.56 15.42 -8.93
N ILE A 344 -6.40 15.48 -9.57
CA ILE A 344 -6.12 14.92 -10.89
C ILE A 344 -5.31 13.65 -10.71
N LYS A 345 -5.90 12.52 -11.14
CA LYS A 345 -5.25 11.21 -11.09
C LYS A 345 -4.81 10.77 -12.50
N PRO A 346 -3.55 10.98 -12.89
CA PRO A 346 -3.02 10.51 -14.16
C PRO A 346 -2.84 8.98 -14.17
N ARG A 347 -2.12 8.47 -15.18
CA ARG A 347 -1.68 7.07 -15.15
C ARG A 347 -0.76 6.86 -13.95
N ILE A 348 -0.81 5.66 -13.38
CA ILE A 348 0.01 5.26 -12.24
C ILE A 348 0.94 4.13 -12.70
N GLY A 349 2.24 4.27 -12.47
CA GLY A 349 3.31 3.32 -12.78
C GLY A 349 3.46 2.23 -11.71
N GLY A 350 2.34 1.69 -11.26
CA GLY A 350 2.27 0.70 -10.17
C GLY A 350 1.94 1.33 -8.82
N GLY A 351 1.20 0.57 -8.00
CA GLY A 351 0.76 1.00 -6.68
C GLY A 351 0.61 -0.19 -5.72
N PHE A 352 -0.02 -1.28 -6.18
CA PHE A 352 -0.11 -2.56 -5.45
C PHE A 352 -0.66 -2.43 -4.02
N GLY A 353 -1.48 -1.41 -3.75
CA GLY A 353 -2.01 -1.10 -2.42
C GLY A 353 -1.29 0.08 -1.77
N ASN A 354 0.01 0.28 -2.01
CA ASN A 354 0.79 1.34 -1.37
C ASN A 354 0.22 2.74 -1.70
N LYS A 355 -0.18 2.99 -2.96
CA LYS A 355 -0.77 4.27 -3.38
C LYS A 355 -2.26 4.43 -2.98
N GLN A 356 -2.76 3.64 -2.04
CA GLN A 356 -4.06 3.87 -1.40
C GLN A 356 -3.95 4.77 -0.16
N GLU A 357 -2.76 5.26 0.16
CA GLU A 357 -2.53 6.24 1.21
C GLU A 357 -2.33 7.66 0.68
N VAL A 358 -2.63 8.65 1.53
CA VAL A 358 -2.27 10.07 1.37
C VAL A 358 -0.89 10.26 1.99
N TYR A 359 0.13 10.54 1.17
CA TYR A 359 1.53 10.51 1.61
C TYR A 359 2.31 11.79 1.32
N LEU A 360 2.10 12.41 0.16
CA LEU A 360 2.79 13.67 -0.21
C LEU A 360 1.81 14.82 -0.35
N GLU A 361 0.54 14.51 -0.56
CA GLU A 361 -0.45 15.47 -1.00
C GLU A 361 -0.74 16.56 0.03
N ASP A 362 -0.69 16.22 1.33
CA ASP A 362 -0.82 17.18 2.43
C ASP A 362 0.37 18.14 2.48
N ILE A 363 1.59 17.61 2.38
CA ILE A 363 2.81 18.43 2.40
C ILE A 363 2.87 19.37 1.20
N CYS A 364 2.61 18.86 -0.01
CA CYS A 364 2.55 19.68 -1.22
C CYS A 364 1.48 20.77 -1.08
N ALA A 365 0.29 20.44 -0.59
CA ALA A 365 -0.78 21.41 -0.35
C ALA A 365 -0.33 22.53 0.62
N HIS A 366 0.29 22.18 1.74
CA HIS A 366 0.79 23.18 2.70
C HIS A 366 1.86 24.08 2.09
N LEU A 367 2.79 23.53 1.30
CA LEU A 367 3.79 24.33 0.59
C LEU A 367 3.14 25.29 -0.40
N THR A 368 2.20 24.83 -1.23
CA THR A 368 1.48 25.72 -2.18
C THR A 368 0.63 26.78 -1.48
N ILE A 369 0.06 26.47 -0.31
CA ILE A 369 -0.66 27.48 0.50
C ILE A 369 0.32 28.52 1.03
N ALA A 370 1.49 28.11 1.52
CA ALA A 370 2.49 29.01 2.10
C ALA A 370 3.17 29.89 1.04
N THR A 371 3.44 29.36 -0.15
CA THR A 371 4.17 30.07 -1.21
C THR A 371 3.26 30.77 -2.22
N GLY A 372 2.00 30.35 -2.32
CA GLY A 372 1.11 30.73 -3.42
C GLY A 372 1.53 30.16 -4.78
N ARG A 373 2.45 29.18 -4.81
CA ARG A 373 3.09 28.63 -6.03
C ARG A 373 3.01 27.12 -6.12
#